data_AF-A0A6B2XQ59-F1
#
_entry.id   AF-A0A6B2XQ59-F1
#
_cell.length_a   1.000
_cell.length_b   1.000
_cell.length_c   1.000
_cell.angle_alpha   90.00
_cell.angle_beta   90.00
_cell.angle_gamma   90.00
#
_symmetry.space_group_name_H-M   'P 1'
#
loop_
_entity.id
_entity.type
_entity.pdbx_description
1 polymer ?
#
loop_
_entity_poly.entity_id
_entity_poly.type
_entity_poly.pdbx_seq_one_letter_code
_entity_poly.pdbx_strand_id
1 'polypeptide(L)'
;LNPRLAGGQMAFLSGLATGRSQLDRLVDFVRGRYRDASGYRLLQHVTSVFVTAHRSGVIRNPDSLSGLADLPTAVRSTVAVPPGGRVRMTSDVFSVLGRVVLADRDPERVELDRRRIKRIERDLRIDRVGAPTVGAPQNRNHR
;
A
#
# COMPACT_ATOMS: atom_id res chain seq x y z
N LEU A 1 19.40 13.94 -10.27
CA LEU A 1 19.02 12.68 -10.94
C LEU A 1 19.81 11.55 -10.28
N ASN A 2 19.19 10.40 -9.97
CA ASN A 2 19.91 9.27 -9.34
C ASN A 2 20.14 8.17 -10.39
N PRO A 3 21.39 7.78 -10.72
CA PRO A 3 21.69 6.79 -11.75
C PRO A 3 21.51 5.35 -11.22
N ARG A 4 20.31 5.07 -10.71
CA ARG A 4 19.92 3.74 -10.21
C ARG A 4 18.46 3.47 -10.53
N LEU A 5 18.08 2.20 -10.49
CA LEU A 5 16.68 1.81 -10.57
C LEU A 5 15.87 2.42 -9.41
N ALA A 6 14.63 2.77 -9.72
CA ALA A 6 13.67 3.18 -8.70
C ALA A 6 13.40 1.99 -7.74
N GLY A 7 13.36 2.29 -6.44
CA GLY A 7 13.21 1.26 -5.41
C GLY A 7 11.78 0.78 -5.22
N GLY A 8 11.58 -0.15 -4.29
CA GLY A 8 10.27 -0.70 -3.97
C GLY A 8 9.67 -1.47 -5.13
N GLN A 9 8.38 -1.28 -5.37
CA GLN A 9 7.62 -2.02 -6.40
C GLN A 9 7.68 -1.40 -7.80
N MET A 10 8.56 -0.42 -8.06
CA MET A 10 8.53 0.36 -9.30
C MET A 10 8.81 -0.48 -10.55
N ALA A 11 9.68 -1.49 -10.47
CA ALA A 11 9.90 -2.42 -11.59
C ALA A 11 8.61 -3.19 -11.92
N PHE A 12 7.91 -3.70 -10.90
CA PHE A 12 6.62 -4.36 -11.05
C PHE A 12 5.54 -3.43 -11.64
N LEU A 13 5.40 -2.21 -11.12
CA LEU A 13 4.39 -1.26 -11.62
C LEU A 13 4.66 -0.84 -13.07
N SER A 14 5.93 -0.60 -13.43
CA SER A 14 6.32 -0.24 -14.80
C SER A 14 6.07 -1.40 -15.76
N GLY A 15 6.40 -2.62 -15.32
CA GLY A 15 6.12 -3.86 -16.05
C GLY A 15 4.63 -4.05 -16.29
N LEU A 16 3.80 -3.82 -15.28
CA LEU A 16 2.35 -3.89 -15.41
C LEU A 16 1.82 -2.82 -16.39
N ALA A 17 2.31 -1.59 -16.29
CA ALA A 17 1.84 -0.46 -17.10
C ALA A 17 2.27 -0.54 -18.57
N THR A 18 3.45 -1.09 -18.87
CA THR A 18 4.05 -1.01 -20.21
C THR A 18 4.50 -2.34 -20.80
N GLY A 19 4.29 -3.45 -20.07
CA GLY A 19 4.75 -4.79 -20.42
C GLY A 19 6.22 -5.04 -20.11
N ARG A 20 6.99 -4.00 -19.77
CA ARG A 20 8.43 -4.03 -19.47
C ARG A 20 8.81 -2.97 -18.44
N SER A 21 9.98 -3.07 -17.86
CA SER A 21 10.51 -2.13 -16.88
C SER A 21 11.95 -1.72 -17.23
N GLN A 22 12.53 -0.80 -16.46
CA GLN A 22 13.95 -0.49 -16.58
C GLN A 22 14.84 -1.66 -16.17
N LEU A 23 14.36 -2.55 -15.28
CA LEU A 23 15.08 -3.75 -14.90
C LEU A 23 15.22 -4.70 -16.10
N ASP A 24 14.16 -4.88 -16.90
CA ASP A 24 14.20 -5.70 -18.10
C ASP A 24 15.20 -5.15 -19.14
N ARG A 25 15.22 -3.82 -19.32
CA ARG A 25 16.21 -3.18 -20.20
C ARG A 25 17.64 -3.33 -19.70
N LEU A 26 17.86 -3.25 -18.39
CA LEU A 26 19.17 -3.48 -17.80
C LEU A 26 19.63 -4.92 -18.07
N VAL A 27 18.74 -5.90 -17.92
CA VAL A 27 19.01 -7.30 -18.24
C VAL A 27 19.35 -7.47 -19.73
N ASP A 28 18.60 -6.84 -20.63
CA ASP A 28 18.89 -6.87 -22.06
C ASP A 28 20.24 -6.22 -22.38
N PHE A 29 20.61 -5.13 -21.70
CA PHE A 29 21.92 -4.49 -21.84
C PHE A 29 23.06 -5.41 -21.42
N VAL A 30 22.97 -6.00 -20.23
CA VAL A 30 23.99 -6.95 -19.73
C VAL A 30 24.14 -8.15 -20.66
N ARG A 31 23.06 -8.55 -21.34
CA ARG A 31 23.05 -9.64 -22.32
C ARG A 31 23.44 -9.21 -23.75
N GLY A 32 23.79 -7.96 -23.98
CA GLY A 32 24.14 -7.44 -25.31
C GLY A 32 22.96 -7.28 -26.28
N ARG A 33 21.70 -7.37 -25.79
CA ARG A 33 20.46 -7.28 -26.59
C ARG A 33 19.78 -5.91 -26.54
N TYR A 34 20.43 -4.92 -25.93
CA TYR A 34 19.84 -3.58 -25.75
C TYR A 34 19.62 -2.81 -27.06
N ARG A 35 20.38 -3.13 -28.12
CA ARG A 35 20.28 -2.43 -29.41
C ARG A 35 18.90 -2.58 -30.07
N ASP A 36 18.13 -3.58 -29.67
CA ASP A 36 16.77 -3.84 -30.16
C ASP A 36 15.67 -3.29 -29.22
N ALA A 37 16.05 -2.58 -28.15
CA ALA A 37 15.10 -2.12 -27.13
C ALA A 37 14.27 -0.93 -27.63
N SER A 38 13.02 -1.20 -28.01
CA SER A 38 12.04 -0.17 -28.35
C SER A 38 11.68 0.73 -27.15
N GLY A 39 11.10 1.89 -27.44
CA GLY A 39 10.50 2.80 -26.45
C GLY A 39 9.42 2.12 -25.59
N TYR A 40 9.02 2.75 -24.50
CA TYR A 40 7.89 2.26 -23.71
C TYR A 40 6.58 2.74 -24.33
N ARG A 41 5.58 1.86 -24.38
CA ARG A 41 4.19 2.20 -24.70
C ARG A 41 3.33 1.92 -23.48
N LEU A 42 2.46 2.87 -23.12
CA LEU A 42 1.47 2.65 -22.07
C LEU A 42 0.44 1.63 -22.56
N LEU A 43 0.31 0.51 -21.86
CA LEU A 43 -0.64 -0.56 -22.15
C LEU A 43 -1.88 -0.47 -21.26
N GLN A 44 -1.72 0.04 -20.04
CA GLN A 44 -2.79 0.29 -19.07
C GLN A 44 -2.34 1.30 -18.01
N HIS A 45 -3.31 1.94 -17.37
CA HIS A 45 -3.07 2.87 -16.28
C HIS A 45 -2.86 2.09 -14.99
N VAL A 46 -1.81 2.42 -14.25
CA VAL A 46 -1.46 1.73 -13.00
C VAL A 46 -1.26 2.77 -11.89
N THR A 47 -1.77 2.49 -10.71
CA THR A 47 -1.54 3.30 -9.51
C THR A 47 -1.38 2.41 -8.30
N SER A 48 -0.45 2.75 -7.41
CA SER A 48 -0.40 2.15 -6.08
C SER A 48 -0.93 3.12 -5.02
N VAL A 49 -1.93 2.66 -4.28
CA VAL A 49 -2.61 3.42 -3.24
C VAL A 49 -2.15 2.92 -1.89
N PHE A 50 -1.58 3.81 -1.09
CA PHE A 50 -1.34 3.57 0.32
C PHE A 50 -2.64 3.62 1.10
N VAL A 51 -2.89 2.58 1.89
CA VAL A 51 -4.04 2.51 2.81
C VAL A 51 -3.59 2.94 4.19
N THR A 52 -4.30 3.91 4.77
CA THR A 52 -3.89 4.60 5.98
C THR A 52 -4.93 4.48 7.09
N ALA A 53 -4.48 4.55 8.34
CA ALA A 53 -5.34 4.71 9.50
C ALA A 53 -5.30 6.17 9.95
N HIS A 54 -6.45 6.82 10.07
CA HIS A 54 -6.55 8.23 10.49
C HIS A 54 -6.40 8.42 12.02
N ARG A 55 -6.27 7.34 12.78
CA ARG A 55 -6.17 7.33 14.25
C ARG A 55 -5.52 6.04 14.75
N SER A 56 -4.87 6.09 15.91
CA SER A 56 -4.42 4.90 16.65
C SER A 56 -5.57 4.28 17.45
N GLY A 57 -5.65 2.94 17.48
CA GLY A 57 -6.68 2.24 18.24
C GLY A 57 -6.98 0.84 17.71
N VAL A 58 -8.21 0.37 17.94
CA VAL A 58 -8.71 -0.92 17.45
C VAL A 58 -9.76 -0.68 16.37
N ILE A 59 -9.54 -1.25 15.18
CA ILE A 59 -10.51 -1.25 14.08
C ILE A 59 -11.70 -2.13 14.47
N ARG A 60 -12.92 -1.58 14.38
CA ARG A 60 -14.18 -2.28 14.69
C ARG A 60 -14.90 -2.84 13.47
N ASN A 61 -14.54 -2.40 12.28
CA ASN A 61 -15.06 -2.87 10.99
C ASN A 61 -13.91 -3.38 10.08
N PRO A 62 -13.17 -4.42 10.50
CA PRO A 62 -12.02 -4.92 9.74
C PRO A 62 -12.42 -5.42 8.34
N ASP A 63 -13.65 -5.89 8.17
CA ASP A 63 -14.19 -6.35 6.87
C ASP A 63 -14.27 -5.24 5.82
N SER A 64 -14.25 -3.97 6.24
CA SER A 64 -14.15 -2.85 5.29
C SER A 64 -12.81 -2.84 4.54
N LEU A 65 -11.77 -3.49 5.08
CA LEU A 65 -10.45 -3.59 4.47
C LEU A 65 -10.23 -4.89 3.69
N SER A 66 -10.95 -5.97 4.00
CA SER A 66 -10.80 -7.26 3.30
C SER A 66 -11.25 -7.16 1.84
N GLY A 67 -12.33 -6.42 1.56
CA GLY A 67 -12.86 -6.22 0.20
C GLY A 67 -11.99 -5.36 -0.72
N LEU A 68 -10.84 -4.86 -0.25
CA LEU A 68 -9.92 -4.07 -1.07
C LEU A 68 -9.21 -4.89 -2.15
N ALA A 69 -9.00 -6.19 -1.90
CA ALA A 69 -8.43 -7.09 -2.89
C ALA A 69 -9.41 -7.40 -4.05
N ASP A 70 -10.72 -7.25 -3.79
CA ASP A 70 -11.80 -7.61 -4.72
C ASP A 70 -12.32 -6.42 -5.54
N LEU A 71 -11.67 -5.25 -5.44
CA LEU A 71 -12.03 -4.11 -6.27
C LEU A 71 -11.83 -4.43 -7.76
N PRO A 72 -12.70 -3.96 -8.66
CA PRO A 72 -12.64 -4.30 -10.09
C PRO A 72 -11.27 -4.07 -10.75
N THR A 73 -10.55 -3.04 -10.33
CA THR A 73 -9.22 -2.72 -10.87
C THR A 73 -8.07 -3.20 -9.97
N ALA A 74 -8.33 -3.87 -8.84
CA ALA A 74 -7.28 -4.35 -7.97
C ALA A 74 -6.55 -5.56 -8.58
N VAL A 75 -5.23 -5.44 -8.73
CA VAL A 75 -4.35 -6.53 -9.18
C VAL A 75 -3.53 -7.13 -8.06
N ARG A 76 -3.35 -6.38 -6.97
CA ARG A 76 -2.61 -6.82 -5.79
C ARG A 76 -3.00 -5.98 -4.58
N SER A 77 -3.26 -6.64 -3.45
CA SER A 77 -3.39 -5.98 -2.15
C SER A 77 -2.41 -6.59 -1.17
N THR A 78 -1.76 -5.74 -0.37
CA THR A 78 -0.99 -6.14 0.82
C THR A 78 -1.63 -5.62 2.10
N VAL A 79 -2.87 -5.14 2.01
CA VAL A 79 -3.59 -4.61 3.18
C VAL A 79 -3.98 -5.79 4.05
N ALA A 80 -3.56 -5.74 5.30
CA ALA A 80 -3.91 -6.74 6.30
C ALA A 80 -4.30 -6.04 7.59
N VAL A 81 -5.32 -6.56 8.26
CA VAL A 81 -5.67 -6.11 9.61
C VAL A 81 -4.85 -6.92 10.61
N PRO A 82 -4.08 -6.28 11.52
CA PRO A 82 -3.35 -6.99 12.55
C PRO A 82 -4.29 -7.82 13.45
N PRO A 83 -3.82 -8.93 14.04
CA PRO A 83 -4.59 -9.67 15.03
C PRO A 83 -5.15 -8.76 16.12
N GLY A 84 -6.46 -8.86 16.38
CA GLY A 84 -7.16 -7.99 17.33
C GLY A 84 -7.40 -6.56 16.85
N GLY A 85 -7.17 -6.24 15.57
CA GLY A 85 -7.54 -4.97 14.95
C GLY A 85 -6.69 -3.76 15.37
N ARG A 86 -5.60 -3.96 16.12
CA ARG A 86 -4.78 -2.86 16.65
C ARG A 86 -3.95 -2.21 15.55
N VAL A 87 -4.12 -0.89 15.39
CA VAL A 87 -3.39 -0.09 14.40
C VAL A 87 -2.85 1.19 15.02
N ARG A 88 -1.78 1.71 14.43
CA ARG A 88 -1.26 3.06 14.72
C ARG A 88 -1.78 4.03 13.67
N MET A 89 -2.04 5.28 14.07
CA MET A 89 -2.26 6.36 13.12
C MET A 89 -1.10 6.41 12.13
N THR A 90 -1.40 6.52 10.86
CA THR A 90 -0.37 6.59 9.83
C THR A 90 0.28 7.98 9.84
N SER A 91 1.58 8.01 10.09
CA SER A 91 2.45 9.20 10.06
C SER A 91 3.50 9.15 8.94
N ASP A 92 3.83 7.95 8.47
CA ASP A 92 4.91 7.67 7.53
C ASP A 92 4.64 6.38 6.75
N VAL A 93 5.52 6.09 5.79
CA VAL A 93 5.41 4.94 4.87
C VAL A 93 5.48 3.57 5.55
N PHE A 94 6.02 3.47 6.77
CA PHE A 94 6.12 2.23 7.55
C PHE A 94 4.90 2.02 8.47
N SER A 95 4.13 3.07 8.71
CA SER A 95 2.90 3.05 9.51
C SER A 95 1.60 2.88 8.69
N VAL A 96 1.72 2.66 7.37
CA VAL A 96 0.58 2.37 6.49
C VAL A 96 0.03 0.96 6.77
N LEU A 97 -1.27 0.76 6.57
CA LEU A 97 -1.92 -0.54 6.74
C LEU A 97 -1.58 -1.52 5.60
N GLY A 98 -1.11 -0.97 4.48
CA GLY A 98 -0.71 -1.73 3.31
C GLY A 98 -0.86 -0.89 2.06
N ARG A 99 -0.86 -1.58 0.92
CA ARG A 99 -1.05 -0.96 -0.39
C ARG A 99 -2.01 -1.79 -1.23
N VAL A 100 -2.77 -1.10 -2.08
CA VAL A 100 -3.52 -1.71 -3.17
C VAL A 100 -2.92 -1.20 -4.48
N VAL A 101 -2.58 -2.11 -5.39
CA VAL A 101 -2.20 -1.77 -6.76
C VAL A 101 -3.44 -1.91 -7.62
N LEU A 102 -3.79 -0.82 -8.29
CA LEU A 102 -4.91 -0.71 -9.21
C LEU A 102 -4.38 -0.64 -10.64
N ALA A 103 -5.01 -1.35 -11.55
CA ALA A 103 -4.72 -1.28 -12.98
C ALA A 103 -5.96 -1.52 -13.84
N ASP A 104 -6.13 -0.69 -14.86
CA ASP A 104 -7.16 -0.85 -15.89
C ASP A 104 -6.71 -0.09 -17.16
N ARG A 105 -7.25 -0.47 -18.33
CA ARG A 105 -7.05 0.28 -19.57
C ARG A 105 -7.75 1.63 -19.53
N ASP A 106 -8.84 1.74 -18.78
CA ASP A 106 -9.57 2.99 -18.57
C ASP A 106 -9.07 3.69 -17.29
N PRO A 107 -8.46 4.89 -17.40
CA PRO A 107 -7.99 5.64 -16.23
C PRO A 107 -9.11 6.03 -15.26
N GLU A 108 -10.34 6.19 -15.73
CA GLU A 108 -11.47 6.60 -14.88
C GLU A 108 -11.88 5.48 -13.91
N ARG A 109 -11.77 4.22 -14.34
CA ARG A 109 -12.03 3.04 -13.48
C ARG A 109 -11.00 2.93 -12.36
N VAL A 110 -9.72 3.16 -12.67
CA VAL A 110 -8.64 3.20 -11.66
C VAL A 110 -8.90 4.31 -10.64
N GLU A 111 -9.28 5.50 -11.12
CA GLU A 111 -9.56 6.64 -10.26
C GLU A 111 -10.82 6.42 -9.40
N LEU A 112 -11.86 5.76 -9.94
CA LEU A 112 -13.07 5.39 -9.20
C LEU A 112 -12.73 4.49 -8.01
N ASP A 113 -11.95 3.43 -8.23
CA ASP A 113 -11.53 2.53 -7.16
C ASP A 113 -10.56 3.20 -6.18
N ARG A 114 -9.66 4.06 -6.66
CA ARG A 114 -8.82 4.89 -5.78
C ARG A 114 -9.68 5.73 -4.83
N ARG A 115 -10.72 6.38 -5.34
CA ARG A 115 -11.68 7.15 -4.51
C ARG A 115 -12.45 6.26 -3.55
N ARG A 116 -12.80 5.03 -3.95
CA ARG A 116 -13.45 4.04 -3.08
C ARG A 116 -12.55 3.64 -1.91
N ILE A 117 -11.26 3.40 -2.14
CA ILE A 117 -10.27 3.16 -1.08
C ILE A 117 -10.22 4.34 -0.11
N LYS A 118 -10.16 5.57 -0.63
CA LYS A 118 -10.12 6.78 0.22
C LYS A 118 -11.41 7.03 1.00
N ARG A 119 -12.58 6.56 0.51
CA ARG A 119 -13.82 6.54 1.31
C ARG A 119 -13.71 5.54 2.45
N ILE A 120 -13.30 4.30 2.15
CA ILE A 120 -13.09 3.24 3.15
C ILE A 120 -12.18 3.71 4.29
N GLU A 121 -11.05 4.37 3.99
CA GLU A 121 -10.12 4.92 5.00
C GLU A 121 -10.78 5.92 5.97
N ARG A 122 -11.69 6.77 5.45
CA ARG A 122 -12.43 7.74 6.27
C ARG A 122 -13.49 7.07 7.12
N ASP A 123 -14.09 6.00 6.61
CA ASP A 123 -15.19 5.29 7.26
C ASP A 123 -14.70 4.21 8.25
N LEU A 124 -13.38 4.04 8.41
CA LEU A 124 -12.81 3.15 9.42
C LEU A 124 -13.24 3.56 10.84
N ARG A 125 -13.88 2.66 11.56
CA ARG A 125 -14.26 2.87 12.96
C ARG A 125 -13.11 2.42 13.84
N ILE A 126 -12.37 3.39 14.40
CA ILE A 126 -11.20 3.12 15.24
C ILE A 126 -11.47 3.62 16.67
N ASP A 127 -11.62 2.67 17.59
CA ASP A 127 -11.77 2.96 19.01
C ASP A 127 -10.41 3.25 19.62
N ARG A 128 -10.29 4.39 20.33
CA ARG A 128 -9.08 4.68 21.09
C ARG A 128 -8.89 3.62 22.16
N VAL A 129 -7.72 3.01 22.18
CA VAL A 129 -7.24 2.31 23.36
C VAL A 129 -6.58 3.37 24.24
N GLY A 130 -7.03 3.51 25.49
CA GLY A 130 -6.36 4.36 26.47
C GLY A 130 -4.88 3.97 26.58
N ALA A 131 -4.02 4.94 26.89
CA ALA A 131 -2.63 4.61 27.24
C ALA A 131 -2.66 3.56 28.38
N PRO A 132 -1.80 2.53 28.35
CA PRO A 132 -1.69 1.64 29.50
C PRO A 132 -1.38 2.51 30.72
N THR A 133 -2.27 2.48 31.71
CA THR A 133 -2.04 3.14 33.00
C THR A 133 -0.76 2.54 33.56
N VAL A 134 0.33 3.32 33.56
CA VAL A 134 1.55 2.92 34.26
C VAL A 134 1.14 2.80 35.73
N GLY A 135 1.08 1.56 36.21
CA GLY A 135 0.67 1.26 37.58
C GLY A 135 1.51 2.09 38.55
N ALA A 136 0.83 2.76 39.48
CA ALA A 136 1.48 3.50 40.56
C ALA A 136 2.47 2.58 41.30
N PRO A 137 3.64 3.10 41.74
CA PRO A 137 4.62 2.30 42.47
C PRO A 137 3.96 1.70 43.72
N GLN A 138 3.97 0.37 43.81
CA GLN A 138 3.54 -0.35 45.02
C GLN A 138 4.51 -0.02 46.14
N ASN A 139 4.01 0.74 47.12
CA ASN A 139 4.75 1.09 48.32
C ASN A 139 4.94 -0.20 49.16
N ARG A 140 6.13 -0.80 49.11
CA ARG A 140 6.50 -1.91 49.99
C ARG A 140 6.79 -1.36 51.38
N ASN A 141 5.76 -1.27 52.22
CA ASN A 141 5.95 -1.23 53.66
C ASN A 141 6.01 -2.67 54.18
N HIS A 142 7.20 -3.13 54.53
CA HIS A 142 7.37 -4.27 55.44
C HIS A 142 7.55 -3.72 56.86
N ARG A 143 6.62 -4.12 57.73
CA ARG A 143 6.80 -4.17 59.18
C ARG A 143 7.67 -5.37 59.53
#